data_AF-A0A109FGN5-F1
#
_entry.id   AF-A0A109FGN5-F1
#
_cell.length_a   1.000
_cell.length_b   1.000
_cell.length_c   1.000
_cell.angle_alpha   90.00
_cell.angle_beta   90.00
_cell.angle_gamma   90.00
#
_symmetry.space_group_name_H-M   'P 1'
#
loop_
_entity.id
_entity.type
_entity.pdbx_description
1 polymer ?
#
loop_
_entity_poly.entity_id
_entity_poly.type
_entity_poly.pdbx_seq_one_letter_code
_entity_poly.pdbx_strand_id
1 'polypeptide(L)'
;MRTVLTSEDASLLALELGFDPVIDDEAGFDLFPLPPSPPELVSPRPPITGIFGHVDHGKTSLLDALRSTSVASGEAGGITQHIGAFEVGPAPPAKPLGEGDATITFLDTPGHAAFTAMRSRGAGVTDVAVLVVAADDGVKPQTEEVISLLKTAPDVGVVVALTKVDKPGVDTTRVKHELLAADVAVEGLGGDVPCVEVSSKTGQGLAELVETISALAEVRELTAERDGRVEGRVIESRVEKGRGNVATVLVLRGCLRSTASLVAGTTWARVRTLLPPTGKAVTSAYPGQPVEVTGWKDLPTAGDIVLEAATEDEAKRAVSNRLRRLEQEKMWSEVEIINEKQKRDAEILAVRREEEEKARAKGLRGNAVIHAGDVAVEQLSAGGDQIKELLLLIKADVSGTVEAVVGALEGIGNKEAKVKILTSAVGPVTQADVDMARTAGASIIGFNVKAPGSIIKDAAKGPHPVPVHTSPIIYRLVEIVRNETAALLPKNIETRVHGEANVQMIFEISVKGRKQPIKIAGSKVFNGVVQKARKARVIRNGETLFTGTVSTLKQVKKDVNEIPKGVECGIALDGFEDWQADDLIQSIEEVEVARSL
;
A
#
# COMPACT_ATOMS: atom_id res chain seq x y z
N MET A 1 -3.65 -26.72 -21.98
CA MET A 1 -3.08 -27.92 -21.32
C MET A 1 -1.64 -27.64 -20.96
N ARG A 2 -1.33 -27.37 -19.69
CA ARG A 2 0.05 -27.50 -19.18
C ARG A 2 0.26 -28.99 -18.94
N THR A 3 0.98 -29.65 -19.84
CA THR A 3 1.41 -31.04 -19.68
C THR A 3 2.36 -31.11 -18.49
N VAL A 4 1.85 -31.60 -17.35
CA VAL A 4 2.68 -32.00 -16.21
C VAL A 4 3.49 -33.21 -16.69
N LEU A 5 4.82 -33.10 -16.70
CA LEU A 5 5.71 -34.23 -16.98
C LEU A 5 5.55 -35.26 -15.86
N THR A 6 5.43 -36.53 -16.21
CA THR A 6 5.48 -37.59 -15.20
C THR A 6 6.88 -37.63 -14.57
N SER A 7 7.00 -38.16 -13.34
CA SER A 7 8.30 -38.30 -12.68
C SER A 7 9.28 -39.12 -13.52
N GLU A 8 8.78 -40.07 -14.29
CA GLU A 8 9.53 -40.89 -15.23
C GLU A 8 10.04 -40.06 -16.42
N ASP A 9 9.19 -39.27 -17.07
CA ASP A 9 9.57 -38.40 -18.20
C ASP A 9 10.57 -37.32 -17.79
N ALA A 10 10.37 -36.70 -16.61
CA ALA A 10 11.25 -35.66 -16.09
C ALA A 10 12.63 -36.22 -15.73
N SER A 11 12.69 -37.45 -15.21
CA SER A 11 13.95 -38.13 -14.90
C SER A 11 14.73 -38.49 -16.17
N LEU A 12 14.01 -38.91 -17.22
CA LEU A 12 14.60 -39.22 -18.52
C LEU A 12 15.21 -37.98 -19.17
N LEU A 13 14.52 -36.83 -19.09
CA LEU A 13 15.04 -35.53 -19.53
C LEU A 13 16.24 -35.07 -18.69
N ALA A 14 16.22 -35.26 -17.37
CA ALA A 14 17.34 -34.90 -16.50
C ALA A 14 18.60 -35.71 -16.85
N LEU A 15 18.44 -37.01 -17.09
CA LEU A 15 19.52 -37.90 -17.54
C LEU A 15 20.05 -37.51 -18.92
N GLU A 16 19.17 -37.13 -19.85
CA GLU A 16 19.56 -36.65 -21.19
C GLU A 16 20.35 -35.34 -21.13
N LEU A 17 20.05 -34.48 -20.15
CA LEU A 17 20.78 -33.24 -19.86
C LEU A 17 22.04 -33.46 -18.99
N GLY A 18 22.35 -34.70 -18.59
CA GLY A 18 23.54 -35.06 -17.81
C GLY A 18 23.44 -34.81 -16.30
N PHE A 19 22.22 -34.65 -15.77
CA PHE A 19 21.95 -34.55 -14.33
C PHE A 19 21.49 -35.92 -13.78
N ASP A 20 21.82 -36.23 -12.52
CA ASP A 20 21.35 -37.44 -11.83
C ASP A 20 20.03 -37.15 -11.09
N PRO A 21 18.88 -37.68 -11.55
CA PRO A 21 17.59 -37.37 -10.94
C PRO A 21 17.39 -38.13 -9.63
N VAL A 22 17.27 -37.39 -8.53
CA VAL A 22 16.80 -37.95 -7.24
C VAL A 22 15.28 -37.78 -7.19
N ILE A 23 14.55 -38.87 -7.42
CA ILE A 23 13.09 -38.90 -7.28
C ILE A 23 12.77 -39.09 -5.79
N ASP A 24 12.35 -38.02 -5.14
CA ASP A 24 11.83 -38.06 -3.77
C ASP A 24 10.30 -37.89 -3.83
N ASP A 25 9.58 -39.01 -3.99
CA ASP A 25 8.12 -39.05 -3.98
C ASP A 25 7.52 -38.44 -2.69
N GLU A 26 8.30 -38.42 -1.61
CA GLU A 26 7.87 -37.83 -0.34
C GLU A 26 7.93 -36.30 -0.36
N ALA A 27 8.94 -35.73 -0.99
CA ALA A 27 9.15 -34.28 -1.11
C ALA A 27 8.29 -33.64 -2.21
N GLY A 28 7.83 -34.42 -3.20
CA GLY A 28 7.01 -33.94 -4.32
C GLY A 28 5.50 -33.95 -4.07
N PHE A 29 5.02 -34.57 -2.99
CA PHE A 29 3.58 -34.68 -2.73
C PHE A 29 2.94 -33.31 -2.50
N ASP A 30 1.96 -32.98 -3.33
CA ASP A 30 1.15 -31.77 -3.22
C ASP A 30 -0.31 -32.05 -3.64
N LEU A 31 -1.24 -31.24 -3.13
CA LEU A 31 -2.65 -31.27 -3.49
C LEU A 31 -2.90 -30.32 -4.67
N PHE A 32 -3.51 -30.85 -5.72
CA PHE A 32 -3.88 -30.08 -6.91
C PHE A 32 -5.40 -30.05 -7.10
N PRO A 33 -5.95 -29.01 -7.75
CA PRO A 33 -7.35 -28.98 -8.15
C PRO A 33 -7.71 -30.20 -9.00
N LEU A 34 -8.90 -30.74 -8.78
CA LEU A 34 -9.38 -31.88 -9.56
C LEU A 34 -9.73 -31.44 -10.98
N PRO A 35 -9.56 -32.32 -11.99
CA PRO A 35 -10.06 -32.04 -13.33
C PRO A 35 -11.58 -31.78 -13.32
N PRO A 36 -12.11 -31.06 -14.33
CA PRO A 36 -13.54 -30.74 -14.40
C PRO A 36 -14.38 -32.02 -14.35
N SER A 37 -15.46 -31.99 -13.57
CA SER A 37 -16.35 -33.15 -13.39
C SER A 37 -17.05 -33.50 -14.71
N PRO A 38 -17.40 -34.78 -14.92
CA PRO A 38 -18.28 -35.17 -16.01
C PRO A 38 -19.63 -34.43 -15.93
N PRO A 39 -20.29 -34.15 -17.08
CA PRO A 39 -21.58 -33.43 -17.12
C PRO A 39 -22.70 -34.10 -16.29
N GLU A 40 -22.58 -35.40 -16.02
CA GLU A 40 -23.56 -36.17 -15.25
C GLU A 40 -23.51 -35.91 -13.74
N LEU A 41 -22.38 -35.41 -13.22
CA LEU A 41 -22.12 -35.17 -11.79
C LEU A 41 -22.32 -33.70 -11.38
N VAL A 42 -22.61 -32.82 -12.34
CA VAL A 42 -22.76 -31.39 -12.08
C VAL A 42 -24.24 -31.01 -11.97
N SER A 43 -24.54 -30.13 -11.01
CA SER A 43 -25.86 -29.55 -10.81
C SER A 43 -25.78 -28.03 -11.01
N PRO A 44 -26.91 -27.36 -11.34
CA PRO A 44 -26.94 -25.91 -11.37
C PRO A 44 -26.56 -25.35 -9.99
N ARG A 45 -25.72 -24.32 -9.98
CA ARG A 45 -25.27 -23.66 -8.75
C ARG A 45 -25.70 -22.19 -8.73
N PRO A 46 -25.87 -21.59 -7.54
CA PRO A 46 -26.18 -20.17 -7.44
C PRO A 46 -25.04 -19.30 -8.01
N PRO A 47 -25.37 -18.18 -8.68
CA PRO A 47 -24.37 -17.26 -9.21
C PRO A 47 -23.66 -16.49 -8.11
N ILE A 48 -22.33 -16.37 -8.23
CA ILE A 48 -21.51 -15.51 -7.39
C ILE A 48 -21.39 -14.15 -8.08
N THR A 49 -21.97 -13.12 -7.47
CA THR A 49 -22.07 -11.78 -8.04
C THR A 49 -21.18 -10.79 -7.30
N GLY A 50 -20.22 -10.18 -7.99
CA GLY A 50 -19.38 -9.12 -7.43
C GLY A 50 -19.93 -7.75 -7.76
N ILE A 51 -19.99 -6.84 -6.78
CA ILE A 51 -20.36 -5.44 -7.03
C ILE A 51 -19.11 -4.57 -7.11
N PHE A 52 -18.91 -3.95 -8.26
CA PHE A 52 -17.74 -3.12 -8.57
C PHE A 52 -18.14 -1.69 -8.95
N GLY A 53 -17.21 -0.75 -8.88
CA GLY A 53 -17.45 0.66 -9.22
C GLY A 53 -16.66 1.64 -8.36
N HIS A 54 -16.77 2.92 -8.70
CA HIS A 54 -16.06 4.03 -8.05
C HIS A 54 -16.54 4.27 -6.60
N VAL A 55 -15.72 4.99 -5.84
CA VAL A 55 -16.10 5.53 -4.52
C VAL A 55 -17.32 6.45 -4.67
N ASP A 56 -18.22 6.44 -3.70
CA ASP A 56 -19.45 7.25 -3.66
C ASP A 56 -20.47 7.03 -4.80
N HIS A 57 -20.28 6.00 -5.63
CA HIS A 57 -21.30 5.58 -6.59
C HIS A 57 -22.46 4.79 -5.95
N GLY A 58 -22.46 4.63 -4.63
CA GLY A 58 -23.56 4.00 -3.89
C GLY A 58 -23.51 2.47 -3.86
N LYS A 59 -22.34 1.84 -4.01
CA LYS A 59 -22.17 0.37 -3.92
C LYS A 59 -22.62 -0.18 -2.57
N THR A 60 -22.09 0.35 -1.48
CA THR A 60 -22.49 -0.03 -0.12
C THR A 60 -23.97 0.25 0.11
N SER A 61 -24.50 1.36 -0.42
CA SER A 61 -25.93 1.67 -0.34
C SER A 61 -26.82 0.70 -1.14
N LEU A 62 -26.36 0.24 -2.30
CA LEU A 62 -27.04 -0.78 -3.11
C LEU A 62 -27.04 -2.13 -2.38
N LEU A 63 -25.89 -2.52 -1.83
CA LEU A 63 -25.77 -3.73 -1.02
C LEU A 63 -26.60 -3.65 0.26
N ASP A 64 -26.62 -2.49 0.92
CA ASP A 64 -27.49 -2.22 2.06
C ASP A 64 -28.96 -2.34 1.68
N ALA A 65 -29.38 -1.81 0.54
CA ALA A 65 -30.75 -1.94 0.08
C ALA A 65 -31.11 -3.42 -0.21
N LEU A 66 -30.20 -4.17 -0.86
CA LEU A 66 -30.34 -5.60 -1.11
C LEU A 66 -30.29 -6.44 0.18
N ARG A 67 -29.59 -5.97 1.22
CA ARG A 67 -29.42 -6.61 2.53
C ARG A 67 -30.50 -6.22 3.55
N SER A 68 -31.09 -5.03 3.44
CA SER A 68 -32.05 -4.47 4.41
C SER A 68 -33.41 -5.18 4.43
N THR A 69 -33.66 -6.05 3.44
CA THR A 69 -34.67 -7.11 3.51
C THR A 69 -34.35 -8.19 4.56
N SER A 70 -33.13 -8.25 5.11
CA SER A 70 -32.66 -9.28 6.04
C SER A 70 -31.53 -8.85 7.02
N VAL A 71 -31.67 -7.69 7.69
CA VAL A 71 -30.91 -7.21 8.90
C VAL A 71 -29.86 -6.10 8.66
N ALA A 72 -29.81 -5.15 9.62
CA ALA A 72 -29.28 -3.79 9.48
C ALA A 72 -27.89 -3.51 10.08
N SER A 73 -27.21 -2.54 9.42
CA SER A 73 -26.32 -1.46 9.91
C SER A 73 -25.14 -1.76 10.84
N GLY A 74 -23.93 -1.46 10.37
CA GLY A 74 -22.78 -1.28 11.26
C GLY A 74 -21.42 -1.17 10.60
N GLU A 75 -21.18 -0.20 9.72
CA GLU A 75 -19.81 0.13 9.26
C GLU A 75 -19.40 1.54 9.70
N ALA A 76 -18.21 1.64 10.32
CA ALA A 76 -17.67 2.89 10.78
C ALA A 76 -17.16 3.74 9.60
N GLY A 77 -17.64 4.99 9.48
CA GLY A 77 -17.20 5.92 8.44
C GLY A 77 -17.92 5.80 7.09
N GLY A 78 -18.91 4.91 6.96
CA GLY A 78 -19.80 4.84 5.78
C GLY A 78 -19.16 4.30 4.49
N ILE A 79 -18.04 3.57 4.58
CA ILE A 79 -17.37 2.94 3.43
C ILE A 79 -17.07 1.47 3.70
N THR A 80 -17.26 0.60 2.70
CA THR A 80 -16.82 -0.81 2.73
C THR A 80 -15.29 -0.88 2.68
N GLN A 81 -14.67 -1.56 3.66
CA GLN A 81 -13.21 -1.74 3.72
C GLN A 81 -12.74 -3.21 3.67
N HIS A 82 -13.67 -4.18 3.73
CA HIS A 82 -13.39 -5.62 3.66
C HIS A 82 -14.26 -6.27 2.59
N ILE A 83 -13.82 -7.41 2.04
CA ILE A 83 -14.70 -8.20 1.16
C ILE A 83 -15.70 -8.97 2.03
N GLY A 84 -16.95 -8.52 2.00
CA GLY A 84 -18.08 -9.20 2.64
C GLY A 84 -18.81 -10.10 1.66
N ALA A 85 -19.30 -11.24 2.12
CA ALA A 85 -20.15 -12.12 1.32
C ALA A 85 -21.49 -12.34 2.02
N PHE A 86 -22.59 -12.24 1.28
CA PHE A 86 -23.93 -12.51 1.80
C PHE A 86 -24.83 -13.12 0.73
N GLU A 87 -25.87 -13.82 1.17
CA GLU A 87 -26.83 -14.50 0.30
C GLU A 87 -28.14 -13.71 0.29
N VAL A 88 -28.70 -13.52 -0.91
CA VAL A 88 -30.03 -12.94 -1.11
C VAL A 88 -30.92 -13.99 -1.78
N GLY A 89 -32.10 -14.22 -1.20
CA GLY A 89 -33.11 -15.10 -1.79
C GLY A 89 -33.87 -14.42 -2.93
N PRO A 90 -34.61 -15.18 -3.75
CA PRO A 90 -35.42 -14.64 -4.83
C PRO A 90 -36.51 -13.71 -4.29
N ALA A 91 -36.89 -12.69 -5.07
CA ALA A 91 -37.90 -11.72 -4.69
C ALA A 91 -39.27 -12.39 -4.43
N PRO A 92 -40.06 -11.96 -3.42
CA PRO A 92 -41.43 -12.45 -3.22
C PRO A 92 -42.32 -12.07 -4.44
N PRO A 93 -43.21 -12.96 -4.94
CA PRO A 93 -43.99 -13.96 -4.20
C PRO A 93 -43.55 -15.42 -4.49
N ALA A 94 -42.32 -15.79 -4.15
CA ALA A 94 -41.93 -17.20 -4.09
C ALA A 94 -42.15 -17.78 -2.69
N LYS A 95 -42.43 -19.09 -2.63
CA LYS A 95 -42.70 -19.89 -1.42
C LYS A 95 -41.62 -19.73 -0.33
N PRO A 96 -41.92 -20.09 0.95
CA PRO A 96 -40.88 -20.17 1.98
C PRO A 96 -39.72 -21.06 1.49
N LEU A 97 -38.48 -20.55 1.65
CA LEU A 97 -37.22 -21.16 1.21
C LEU A 97 -37.23 -22.68 1.43
N GLY A 98 -37.31 -23.44 0.33
CA GLY A 98 -36.99 -24.86 0.30
C GLY A 98 -35.49 -25.07 0.03
N GLU A 99 -34.96 -26.23 0.39
CA GLU A 99 -33.63 -26.67 -0.02
C GLU A 99 -33.56 -26.75 -1.56
N GLY A 100 -33.07 -25.69 -2.20
CA GLY A 100 -32.93 -25.61 -3.66
C GLY A 100 -33.47 -24.34 -4.33
N ASP A 101 -33.99 -23.35 -3.59
CA ASP A 101 -34.38 -22.07 -4.20
C ASP A 101 -33.15 -21.26 -4.65
N ALA A 102 -33.26 -20.59 -5.81
CA ALA A 102 -32.19 -19.86 -6.47
C ALA A 102 -31.73 -18.64 -5.64
N THR A 103 -30.73 -18.86 -4.79
CA THR A 103 -30.06 -17.80 -4.04
C THR A 103 -28.99 -17.14 -4.90
N ILE A 104 -28.71 -15.87 -4.65
CA ILE A 104 -27.59 -15.14 -5.27
C ILE A 104 -26.60 -14.79 -4.16
N THR A 105 -25.34 -15.14 -4.36
CA THR A 105 -24.27 -14.78 -3.42
C THR A 105 -23.63 -13.48 -3.89
N PHE A 106 -23.74 -12.42 -3.09
CA PHE A 106 -23.10 -11.14 -3.39
C PHE A 106 -21.75 -11.04 -2.67
N LEU A 107 -20.74 -10.57 -3.41
CA LEU A 107 -19.43 -10.19 -2.90
C LEU A 107 -19.30 -8.66 -2.95
N ASP A 108 -19.15 -8.04 -1.78
CA ASP A 108 -18.89 -6.61 -1.66
C ASP A 108 -17.41 -6.32 -1.95
N THR A 109 -17.10 -5.52 -2.98
CA THR A 109 -15.72 -5.14 -3.28
C THR A 109 -15.47 -3.65 -3.01
N PRO A 110 -14.40 -3.30 -2.27
CA PRO A 110 -14.08 -1.91 -1.98
C PRO A 110 -13.71 -1.11 -3.24
N GLY A 111 -14.17 0.15 -3.30
CA GLY A 111 -14.03 1.01 -4.50
C GLY A 111 -12.72 1.80 -4.61
N HIS A 112 -12.00 1.96 -3.51
CA HIS A 112 -10.83 2.84 -3.51
C HIS A 112 -9.64 2.21 -4.25
N ALA A 113 -8.90 3.04 -5.02
CA ALA A 113 -7.69 2.65 -5.77
C ALA A 113 -6.73 1.72 -5.00
N ALA A 114 -6.40 2.00 -3.74
CA ALA A 114 -5.55 1.17 -2.87
C ALA A 114 -5.98 -0.31 -2.72
N PHE A 115 -7.21 -0.67 -3.09
CA PHE A 115 -7.74 -2.03 -3.01
C PHE A 115 -7.82 -2.76 -4.37
N THR A 116 -6.94 -2.43 -5.33
CA THR A 116 -6.88 -3.14 -6.63
C THR A 116 -6.70 -4.65 -6.46
N ALA A 117 -5.86 -5.10 -5.51
CA ALA A 117 -5.66 -6.52 -5.24
C ALA A 117 -6.96 -7.22 -4.82
N MET A 118 -7.76 -6.58 -3.95
CA MET A 118 -9.08 -7.10 -3.55
C MET A 118 -10.06 -7.16 -4.72
N ARG A 119 -10.06 -6.16 -5.61
CA ARG A 119 -10.91 -6.16 -6.82
C ARG A 119 -10.52 -7.29 -7.78
N SER A 120 -9.23 -7.49 -8.01
CA SER A 120 -8.74 -8.60 -8.86
C SER A 120 -9.12 -9.96 -8.28
N ARG A 121 -9.04 -10.12 -6.96
CA ARG A 121 -9.49 -11.34 -6.28
C ARG A 121 -10.99 -11.56 -6.41
N GLY A 122 -11.79 -10.52 -6.17
CA GLY A 122 -13.24 -10.57 -6.35
C GLY A 122 -13.59 -10.99 -7.78
N ALA A 123 -13.01 -10.32 -8.77
CA ALA A 123 -13.27 -10.60 -10.19
C ALA A 123 -12.90 -12.04 -10.60
N GLY A 124 -11.84 -12.62 -10.02
CA GLY A 124 -11.43 -14.00 -10.31
C GLY A 124 -12.33 -15.08 -9.71
N VAL A 125 -13.29 -14.71 -8.86
CA VAL A 125 -14.17 -15.63 -8.13
C VAL A 125 -15.64 -15.43 -8.53
N THR A 126 -15.97 -14.31 -9.14
CA THR A 126 -17.34 -13.94 -9.53
C THR A 126 -17.69 -14.46 -10.91
N ASP A 127 -18.89 -15.01 -11.05
CA ASP A 127 -19.46 -15.39 -12.34
C ASP A 127 -20.10 -14.20 -13.04
N VAL A 128 -20.69 -13.30 -12.25
CA VAL A 128 -21.36 -12.08 -12.70
C VAL A 128 -20.77 -10.87 -11.97
N ALA A 129 -20.44 -9.83 -12.71
CA ALA A 129 -19.97 -8.56 -12.18
C ALA A 129 -21.02 -7.47 -12.43
N VAL A 130 -21.48 -6.85 -11.35
CA VAL A 130 -22.35 -5.68 -11.39
C VAL A 130 -21.47 -4.43 -11.34
N LEU A 131 -21.41 -3.71 -12.47
CA LEU A 131 -20.72 -2.43 -12.59
C LEU A 131 -21.67 -1.29 -12.16
N VAL A 132 -21.38 -0.71 -11.00
CA VAL A 132 -22.16 0.38 -10.43
C VAL A 132 -21.62 1.73 -10.90
N VAL A 133 -22.45 2.47 -11.64
CA VAL A 133 -22.12 3.81 -12.13
C VAL A 133 -23.20 4.77 -11.67
N ALA A 134 -22.80 5.82 -10.97
CA ALA A 134 -23.75 6.82 -10.52
C ALA A 134 -24.17 7.72 -11.69
N ALA A 135 -25.47 7.93 -11.81
CA ALA A 135 -26.04 8.65 -12.94
C ALA A 135 -25.76 10.17 -12.88
N ASP A 136 -25.39 10.71 -11.72
CA ASP A 136 -24.94 12.10 -11.55
C ASP A 136 -23.47 12.30 -11.96
N ASP A 137 -22.59 11.37 -11.57
CA ASP A 137 -21.13 11.49 -11.71
C ASP A 137 -20.59 10.96 -13.05
N GLY A 138 -21.20 9.92 -13.61
CA GLY A 138 -20.77 9.26 -14.85
C GLY A 138 -19.57 8.32 -14.68
N VAL A 139 -18.86 8.06 -15.77
CA VAL A 139 -17.66 7.19 -15.77
C VAL A 139 -16.47 7.91 -15.15
N LYS A 140 -15.74 7.22 -14.26
CA LYS A 140 -14.57 7.73 -13.52
C LYS A 140 -13.37 6.81 -13.71
N PRO A 141 -12.13 7.26 -13.41
CA PRO A 141 -10.92 6.45 -13.61
C PRO A 141 -10.95 5.08 -12.91
N GLN A 142 -11.55 4.96 -11.71
CA GLN A 142 -11.69 3.67 -11.03
C GLN A 142 -12.70 2.75 -11.72
N THR A 143 -13.71 3.31 -12.39
CA THR A 143 -14.65 2.56 -13.22
C THR A 143 -13.92 1.98 -14.44
N GLU A 144 -13.06 2.76 -15.09
CA GLU A 144 -12.23 2.29 -16.21
C GLU A 144 -11.26 1.18 -15.79
N GLU A 145 -10.64 1.32 -14.61
CA GLU A 145 -9.79 0.27 -14.04
C GLU A 145 -10.58 -1.03 -13.84
N VAL A 146 -11.78 -0.96 -13.25
CA VAL A 146 -12.67 -2.12 -13.09
C VAL A 146 -13.04 -2.73 -14.44
N ILE A 147 -13.37 -1.91 -15.43
CA ILE A 147 -13.70 -2.39 -16.78
C ILE A 147 -12.50 -3.13 -17.39
N SER A 148 -11.28 -2.63 -17.20
CA SER A 148 -10.06 -3.30 -17.67
C SER A 148 -9.83 -4.66 -16.99
N LEU A 149 -10.12 -4.76 -15.68
CA LEU A 149 -10.03 -6.01 -14.92
C LEU A 149 -11.07 -7.02 -15.42
N LEU A 150 -12.31 -6.58 -15.65
CA LEU A 150 -13.38 -7.44 -16.15
C LEU A 150 -13.13 -7.91 -17.58
N LYS A 151 -12.55 -7.07 -18.46
CA LYS A 151 -12.13 -7.47 -19.82
C LYS A 151 -11.01 -8.51 -19.80
N THR A 152 -10.13 -8.45 -18.81
CA THR A 152 -9.02 -9.40 -18.66
C THR A 152 -9.48 -10.75 -18.11
N ALA A 153 -10.64 -10.80 -17.44
CA ALA A 153 -11.24 -12.01 -16.92
C ALA A 153 -12.13 -12.67 -18.00
N PRO A 154 -11.72 -13.79 -18.61
CA PRO A 154 -12.37 -14.33 -19.81
C PRO A 154 -13.75 -14.96 -19.59
N ASP A 155 -14.25 -15.00 -18.35
CA ASP A 155 -15.48 -15.74 -18.02
C ASP A 155 -16.39 -15.02 -17.01
N VAL A 156 -16.42 -13.69 -17.03
CA VAL A 156 -17.29 -12.91 -16.13
C VAL A 156 -18.39 -12.21 -16.92
N GLY A 157 -19.65 -12.46 -16.58
CA GLY A 157 -20.80 -11.77 -17.16
C GLY A 157 -20.94 -10.37 -16.59
N VAL A 158 -21.09 -9.35 -17.40
CA VAL A 158 -21.16 -7.96 -16.92
C VAL A 158 -22.61 -7.47 -16.96
N VAL A 159 -23.06 -6.84 -15.88
CA VAL A 159 -24.33 -6.12 -15.77
C VAL A 159 -24.04 -4.71 -15.30
N VAL A 160 -24.61 -3.69 -15.94
CA VAL A 160 -24.47 -2.30 -15.51
C VAL A 160 -25.66 -1.88 -14.67
N ALA A 161 -25.38 -1.38 -13.46
CA ALA A 161 -26.37 -0.78 -12.58
C ALA A 161 -26.15 0.74 -12.51
N LEU A 162 -27.08 1.52 -13.10
CA LEU A 162 -27.06 2.97 -13.03
C LEU A 162 -27.73 3.44 -11.72
N THR A 163 -26.94 3.89 -10.75
CA THR A 163 -27.43 4.30 -9.43
C THR A 163 -27.80 5.78 -9.36
N LYS A 164 -28.53 6.17 -8.29
CA LYS A 164 -28.91 7.55 -7.96
C LYS A 164 -29.87 8.22 -8.95
N VAL A 165 -30.70 7.44 -9.64
CA VAL A 165 -31.75 7.96 -10.55
C VAL A 165 -32.84 8.78 -9.84
N ASP A 166 -32.87 8.76 -8.50
CA ASP A 166 -33.75 9.60 -7.68
C ASP A 166 -33.37 11.09 -7.68
N LYS A 167 -32.15 11.46 -8.11
CA LYS A 167 -31.73 12.86 -8.12
C LYS A 167 -32.37 13.63 -9.29
N PRO A 168 -32.89 14.85 -9.05
CA PRO A 168 -33.45 15.67 -10.11
C PRO A 168 -32.34 16.14 -11.07
N GLY A 169 -32.59 16.08 -12.38
CA GLY A 169 -31.64 16.54 -13.41
C GLY A 169 -30.61 15.52 -13.86
N VAL A 170 -30.79 14.24 -13.51
CA VAL A 170 -29.96 13.13 -13.99
C VAL A 170 -30.29 12.78 -15.43
N ASP A 171 -29.27 12.66 -16.27
CA ASP A 171 -29.38 12.20 -17.67
C ASP A 171 -28.71 10.83 -17.84
N THR A 172 -29.52 9.77 -17.86
CA THR A 172 -29.02 8.40 -18.03
C THR A 172 -28.48 8.14 -19.44
N THR A 173 -28.92 8.92 -20.44
CA THR A 173 -28.44 8.82 -21.83
C THR A 173 -26.98 9.22 -21.92
N ARG A 174 -26.59 10.32 -21.24
CA ARG A 174 -25.19 10.77 -21.17
C ARG A 174 -24.27 9.66 -20.66
N VAL A 175 -24.64 9.02 -19.55
CA VAL A 175 -23.83 7.96 -18.93
C VAL A 175 -23.75 6.71 -19.81
N LYS A 176 -24.83 6.35 -20.52
CA LYS A 176 -24.82 5.25 -21.51
C LYS A 176 -23.83 5.53 -22.65
N HIS A 177 -23.72 6.78 -23.12
CA HIS A 177 -22.70 7.16 -24.11
C HIS A 177 -21.26 7.15 -23.55
N GLU A 178 -21.06 7.58 -22.31
CA GLU A 178 -19.74 7.51 -21.64
C GLU A 178 -19.29 6.05 -21.44
N LEU A 179 -20.21 5.15 -21.10
CA LEU A 179 -19.95 3.72 -20.99
C LEU A 179 -19.54 3.12 -22.33
N LEU A 180 -20.21 3.51 -23.42
CA LEU A 180 -19.82 3.09 -24.76
C LEU A 180 -18.39 3.55 -25.12
N ALA A 181 -18.00 4.77 -24.70
CA ALA A 181 -16.65 5.27 -24.89
C ALA A 181 -15.59 4.52 -24.05
N ALA A 182 -15.98 3.86 -22.96
CA ALA A 182 -15.13 2.98 -22.16
C ALA A 182 -15.14 1.50 -22.66
N ASP A 183 -15.66 1.26 -23.87
CA ASP A 183 -15.97 -0.03 -24.49
C ASP A 183 -16.92 -0.94 -23.69
N VAL A 184 -17.91 -0.36 -23.01
CA VAL A 184 -19.04 -1.11 -22.45
C VAL A 184 -20.26 -0.82 -23.31
N ALA A 185 -20.57 -1.73 -24.23
CA ALA A 185 -21.71 -1.61 -25.13
C ALA A 185 -23.01 -2.06 -24.43
N VAL A 186 -23.82 -1.08 -24.01
CA VAL A 186 -25.10 -1.33 -23.33
C VAL A 186 -26.23 -1.71 -24.30
N GLU A 187 -27.17 -2.55 -23.86
CA GLU A 187 -28.32 -3.01 -24.65
C GLU A 187 -29.12 -1.88 -25.32
N GLY A 188 -29.36 -0.77 -24.61
CA GLY A 188 -30.09 0.37 -25.14
C GLY A 188 -29.42 1.08 -26.33
N LEU A 189 -28.14 0.79 -26.59
CA LEU A 189 -27.37 1.30 -27.74
C LEU A 189 -27.01 0.17 -28.73
N GLY A 190 -27.64 -0.99 -28.61
CA GLY A 190 -27.40 -2.15 -29.48
C GLY A 190 -26.21 -3.04 -29.08
N GLY A 191 -25.79 -2.98 -27.81
CA GLY A 191 -24.77 -3.88 -27.26
C GLY A 191 -25.35 -5.08 -26.51
N ASP A 192 -24.45 -5.89 -25.92
CA ASP A 192 -24.80 -7.16 -25.24
C ASP A 192 -24.86 -7.03 -23.71
N VAL A 193 -24.53 -5.86 -23.14
CA VAL A 193 -24.45 -5.66 -21.69
C VAL A 193 -25.78 -5.11 -21.15
N PRO A 194 -26.49 -5.87 -20.29
CA PRO A 194 -27.72 -5.38 -19.68
C PRO A 194 -27.48 -4.15 -18.81
N CYS A 195 -28.37 -3.17 -18.91
CA CYS A 195 -28.26 -1.90 -18.19
C CYS A 195 -29.56 -1.62 -17.43
N VAL A 196 -29.50 -1.69 -16.10
CA VAL A 196 -30.64 -1.49 -15.21
C VAL A 196 -30.51 -0.18 -14.44
N GLU A 197 -31.58 0.59 -14.38
CA GLU A 197 -31.66 1.87 -13.66
C GLU A 197 -32.16 1.62 -12.22
N VAL A 198 -31.32 1.91 -11.23
CA VAL A 198 -31.58 1.56 -9.83
C VAL A 198 -31.48 2.76 -8.88
N SER A 199 -32.32 2.76 -7.84
CA SER A 199 -32.21 3.73 -6.74
C SER A 199 -32.23 3.02 -5.40
N SER A 200 -31.09 3.03 -4.71
CA SER A 200 -30.93 2.42 -3.38
C SER A 200 -31.80 3.07 -2.30
N LYS A 201 -32.25 4.33 -2.50
CA LYS A 201 -33.10 5.05 -1.54
C LYS A 201 -34.58 4.74 -1.70
N THR A 202 -35.04 4.65 -2.95
CA THR A 202 -36.46 4.44 -3.26
C THR A 202 -36.80 2.95 -3.42
N GLY A 203 -35.79 2.10 -3.63
CA GLY A 203 -35.96 0.69 -3.92
C GLY A 203 -36.32 0.40 -5.38
N GLN A 204 -36.43 1.44 -6.23
CA GLN A 204 -36.73 1.29 -7.64
C GLN A 204 -35.62 0.52 -8.37
N GLY A 205 -36.02 -0.43 -9.22
CA GLY A 205 -35.12 -1.21 -10.09
C GLY A 205 -34.36 -2.35 -9.39
N LEU A 206 -34.49 -2.53 -8.07
CA LEU A 206 -33.78 -3.60 -7.36
C LEU A 206 -34.25 -5.00 -7.77
N ALA A 207 -35.56 -5.19 -7.94
CA ALA A 207 -36.12 -6.46 -8.38
C ALA A 207 -35.67 -6.81 -9.81
N GLU A 208 -35.72 -5.82 -10.71
CA GLU A 208 -35.24 -5.94 -12.09
C GLU A 208 -33.75 -6.29 -12.16
N LEU A 209 -32.92 -5.70 -11.30
CA LEU A 209 -31.50 -6.03 -11.21
C LEU A 209 -31.29 -7.50 -10.81
N VAL A 210 -32.02 -7.99 -9.81
CA VAL A 210 -31.94 -9.39 -9.34
C VAL A 210 -32.41 -10.37 -10.42
N GLU A 211 -33.50 -10.04 -11.12
CA GLU A 211 -34.01 -10.83 -12.24
C GLU A 211 -33.02 -10.87 -13.40
N THR A 212 -32.41 -9.73 -13.75
CA THR A 212 -31.40 -9.63 -14.81
C THR A 212 -30.16 -10.46 -14.49
N ILE A 213 -29.68 -10.42 -13.24
CA ILE A 213 -28.55 -11.24 -12.79
C ILE A 213 -28.90 -12.73 -12.89
N SER A 214 -30.12 -13.11 -12.48
CA SER A 214 -30.59 -14.49 -12.56
C SER A 214 -30.69 -14.98 -14.00
N ALA A 215 -31.25 -14.16 -14.89
CA ALA A 215 -31.33 -14.46 -16.32
C ALA A 215 -29.95 -14.63 -16.97
N LEU A 216 -28.99 -13.75 -16.63
CA LEU A 216 -27.62 -13.86 -17.14
C LEU A 216 -26.92 -15.12 -16.62
N ALA A 217 -27.20 -15.53 -15.38
CA ALA A 217 -26.67 -16.76 -14.80
C ALA A 217 -27.24 -18.02 -15.49
N GLU A 218 -28.53 -18.01 -15.86
CA GLU A 218 -29.17 -19.11 -16.60
C GLU A 218 -28.58 -19.25 -18.01
N VAL A 219 -28.37 -18.14 -18.73
CA VAL A 219 -27.74 -18.14 -20.06
C VAL A 219 -26.32 -18.71 -20.03
N ARG A 220 -25.62 -18.59 -18.90
CA ARG A 220 -24.25 -19.09 -18.70
C ARG A 220 -24.17 -20.53 -18.22
N GLU A 221 -25.29 -21.20 -17.95
CA GLU A 221 -25.36 -22.60 -17.52
C GLU A 221 -24.39 -22.91 -16.36
N LEU A 222 -24.40 -22.07 -15.32
CA LEU A 222 -23.49 -22.21 -14.17
C LEU A 222 -23.71 -23.53 -13.45
N THR A 223 -22.69 -24.39 -13.47
CA THR A 223 -22.76 -25.74 -12.90
C THR A 223 -21.63 -25.99 -11.91
N ALA A 224 -21.89 -26.84 -10.92
CA ALA A 224 -20.87 -27.39 -10.03
C ALA A 224 -21.27 -28.76 -9.48
N GLU A 225 -20.27 -29.56 -9.16
CA GLU A 225 -20.43 -30.82 -8.44
C GLU A 225 -20.81 -30.52 -6.97
N ARG A 226 -21.96 -31.01 -6.53
CA ARG A 226 -22.45 -30.81 -5.15
C ARG A 226 -21.80 -31.78 -4.16
N ASP A 227 -21.55 -33.01 -4.60
CA ASP A 227 -21.02 -34.08 -3.78
C ASP A 227 -19.59 -34.40 -4.21
N GLY A 228 -18.64 -34.34 -3.29
CA GLY A 228 -17.23 -34.61 -3.61
C GLY A 228 -16.28 -33.83 -2.73
N ARG A 229 -15.00 -33.86 -3.11
CA ARG A 229 -13.94 -33.12 -2.42
C ARG A 229 -14.16 -31.62 -2.60
N VAL A 230 -13.97 -30.88 -1.52
CA VAL A 230 -14.14 -29.44 -1.54
C VAL A 230 -13.01 -28.77 -2.30
N GLU A 231 -13.41 -27.91 -3.22
CA GLU A 231 -12.58 -26.85 -3.78
C GLU A 231 -13.24 -25.51 -3.47
N GLY A 232 -12.45 -24.57 -2.95
CA GLY A 232 -12.93 -23.25 -2.61
C GLY A 232 -11.85 -22.20 -2.70
N ARG A 233 -12.21 -20.99 -2.33
CA ARG A 233 -11.32 -19.83 -2.32
C ARG A 233 -11.43 -19.10 -1.00
N VAL A 234 -10.29 -18.72 -0.41
CA VAL A 234 -10.29 -17.83 0.75
C VAL A 234 -10.67 -16.43 0.28
N ILE A 235 -11.77 -15.89 0.79
CA ILE A 235 -12.17 -14.49 0.57
C ILE A 235 -11.34 -13.58 1.47
N GLU A 236 -11.40 -13.84 2.78
CA GLU A 236 -10.76 -13.03 3.82
C GLU A 236 -10.35 -13.91 5.01
N SER A 237 -9.33 -13.49 5.76
CA SER A 237 -8.88 -14.20 6.96
C SER A 237 -8.56 -13.23 8.09
N ARG A 238 -9.00 -13.57 9.32
CA ARG A 238 -8.82 -12.74 10.53
C ARG A 238 -8.52 -13.57 11.77
N VAL A 239 -7.96 -12.91 12.78
CA VAL A 239 -7.73 -13.51 14.10
C VAL A 239 -8.80 -13.03 15.07
N GLU A 240 -9.62 -13.94 15.59
CA GLU A 240 -10.72 -13.63 16.49
C GLU A 240 -10.46 -14.16 17.91
N LYS A 241 -10.64 -13.31 18.93
CA LYS A 241 -10.41 -13.68 20.34
C LYS A 241 -11.40 -14.77 20.75
N GLY A 242 -10.87 -15.92 21.17
CA GLY A 242 -11.66 -17.09 21.63
C GLY A 242 -11.95 -18.11 20.54
N ARG A 243 -12.01 -17.72 19.26
CA ARG A 243 -12.19 -18.64 18.11
C ARG A 243 -10.87 -18.98 17.40
N GLY A 244 -9.82 -18.20 17.63
CA GLY A 244 -8.51 -18.39 17.01
C GLY A 244 -8.45 -17.83 15.59
N ASN A 245 -7.74 -18.53 14.71
CA ASN A 245 -7.64 -18.17 13.30
C ASN A 245 -8.92 -18.57 12.55
N VAL A 246 -9.55 -17.59 11.90
CA VAL A 246 -10.81 -17.75 11.16
C VAL A 246 -10.58 -17.29 9.73
N ALA A 247 -11.12 -18.03 8.76
CA ALA A 247 -11.11 -17.61 7.36
C ALA A 247 -12.49 -17.80 6.74
N THR A 248 -12.93 -16.82 5.96
CA THR A 248 -14.15 -16.90 5.14
C THR A 248 -13.78 -17.59 3.84
N VAL A 249 -14.34 -18.77 3.61
CA VAL A 249 -14.10 -19.60 2.43
C VAL A 249 -15.36 -19.62 1.57
N LEU A 250 -15.22 -19.32 0.29
CA LEU A 250 -16.26 -19.54 -0.70
C LEU A 250 -16.11 -20.94 -1.28
N VAL A 251 -17.13 -21.78 -1.14
CA VAL A 251 -17.15 -23.12 -1.71
C VAL A 251 -17.46 -22.99 -3.20
N LEU A 252 -16.60 -23.50 -4.08
CA LEU A 252 -16.80 -23.49 -5.53
C LEU A 252 -17.28 -24.85 -6.04
N ARG A 253 -16.81 -25.93 -5.42
CA ARG A 253 -17.13 -27.32 -5.77
C ARG A 253 -17.11 -28.20 -4.53
N GLY A 254 -17.93 -29.24 -4.51
CA GLY A 254 -18.01 -30.24 -3.44
C GLY A 254 -18.81 -29.75 -2.23
N CYS A 255 -18.80 -30.57 -1.18
CA CYS A 255 -19.58 -30.32 0.04
C CYS A 255 -18.65 -30.20 1.26
N LEU A 256 -18.57 -29.00 1.84
CA LEU A 256 -17.70 -28.76 2.98
C LEU A 256 -18.36 -29.18 4.28
N ARG A 257 -17.76 -30.18 4.93
CA ARG A 257 -18.24 -30.74 6.20
C ARG A 257 -17.44 -30.25 7.39
N SER A 258 -18.09 -30.19 8.55
CA SER A 258 -17.47 -29.73 9.80
C SER A 258 -16.31 -30.60 10.33
N THR A 259 -16.00 -31.72 9.70
CA THR A 259 -14.90 -32.63 10.06
C THR A 259 -13.80 -32.69 8.99
N ALA A 260 -13.91 -31.92 7.91
CA ALA A 260 -12.98 -31.96 6.80
C ALA A 260 -11.60 -31.41 7.17
N SER A 261 -10.57 -31.92 6.49
CA SER A 261 -9.20 -31.40 6.55
C SER A 261 -8.95 -30.55 5.31
N LEU A 262 -8.67 -29.27 5.51
CA LEU A 262 -8.46 -28.30 4.44
C LEU A 262 -7.01 -27.86 4.38
N VAL A 263 -6.55 -27.61 3.16
CA VAL A 263 -5.25 -27.00 2.87
C VAL A 263 -5.48 -25.72 2.08
N ALA A 264 -4.90 -24.62 2.53
CA ALA A 264 -4.89 -23.35 1.81
C ALA A 264 -3.49 -22.74 1.83
N GLY A 265 -2.93 -22.54 0.64
CA GLY A 265 -1.57 -22.03 0.48
C GLY A 265 -0.55 -22.82 1.28
N THR A 266 0.08 -22.16 2.25
CA THR A 266 1.12 -22.71 3.15
C THR A 266 0.57 -23.15 4.51
N THR A 267 -0.75 -23.32 4.63
CA THR A 267 -1.43 -23.59 5.90
C THR A 267 -2.45 -24.70 5.75
N TRP A 268 -2.77 -25.35 6.87
CA TRP A 268 -3.84 -26.34 6.92
C TRP A 268 -4.77 -26.07 8.10
N ALA A 269 -5.98 -26.59 7.99
CA ALA A 269 -7.02 -26.51 8.99
C ALA A 269 -7.69 -27.86 9.17
N ARG A 270 -8.07 -28.12 10.42
CA ARG A 270 -9.10 -29.11 10.72
C ARG A 270 -10.35 -28.33 11.11
N VAL A 271 -11.37 -28.41 10.27
CA VAL A 271 -12.62 -27.67 10.48
C VAL A 271 -13.18 -28.01 11.86
N ARG A 272 -13.51 -26.98 12.65
CA ARG A 272 -14.21 -27.15 13.94
C ARG A 272 -15.65 -26.70 13.88
N THR A 273 -15.88 -25.58 13.20
CA THR A 273 -17.21 -24.99 13.07
C THR A 273 -17.29 -24.30 11.71
N LEU A 274 -18.43 -24.49 11.05
CA LEU A 274 -18.81 -23.75 9.85
C LEU A 274 -19.91 -22.77 10.24
N LEU A 275 -19.65 -21.48 10.01
CA LEU A 275 -20.60 -20.41 10.30
C LEU A 275 -20.90 -19.64 9.01
N PRO A 276 -22.09 -19.81 8.41
CA PRO A 276 -22.53 -18.96 7.30
C PRO A 276 -22.82 -17.53 7.80
N PRO A 277 -22.91 -16.54 6.89
CA PRO A 277 -23.24 -15.15 7.22
C PRO A 277 -24.56 -14.97 8.00
N THR A 278 -25.47 -15.94 7.91
CA THR A 278 -26.75 -15.95 8.66
C THR A 278 -26.58 -16.20 10.16
N GLY A 279 -25.37 -16.53 10.62
CA GLY A 279 -25.00 -16.59 12.03
C GLY A 279 -25.38 -17.88 12.78
N LYS A 280 -26.01 -18.86 12.11
CA LYS A 280 -26.30 -20.17 12.69
C LYS A 280 -25.31 -21.21 12.17
N ALA A 281 -24.60 -21.89 13.07
CA ALA A 281 -23.64 -22.91 12.67
C ALA A 281 -24.30 -24.05 11.88
N VAL A 282 -23.65 -24.46 10.79
CA VAL A 282 -24.12 -25.53 9.88
C VAL A 282 -23.17 -26.71 9.89
N THR A 283 -23.68 -27.90 9.55
CA THR A 283 -22.89 -29.13 9.44
C THR A 283 -22.25 -29.31 8.08
N SER A 284 -22.85 -28.74 7.05
CA SER A 284 -22.44 -28.84 5.64
C SER A 284 -22.65 -27.50 4.94
N ALA A 285 -21.74 -27.16 4.03
CA ALA A 285 -21.85 -26.01 3.13
C ALA A 285 -21.71 -26.47 1.67
N TYR A 286 -22.50 -25.86 0.78
CA TYR A 286 -22.61 -26.24 -0.64
C TYR A 286 -21.95 -25.22 -1.58
N PRO A 287 -21.72 -25.57 -2.86
CA PRO A 287 -21.16 -24.65 -3.83
C PRO A 287 -21.95 -23.33 -3.95
N GLY A 288 -21.21 -22.23 -4.01
CA GLY A 288 -21.71 -20.85 -4.04
C GLY A 288 -21.97 -20.23 -2.65
N GLN A 289 -21.94 -21.02 -1.58
CA GLN A 289 -22.14 -20.48 -0.22
C GLN A 289 -20.82 -20.00 0.40
N PRO A 290 -20.76 -18.77 0.94
CA PRO A 290 -19.65 -18.31 1.75
C PRO A 290 -19.79 -18.82 3.18
N VAL A 291 -18.74 -19.39 3.75
CA VAL A 291 -18.74 -19.88 5.13
C VAL A 291 -17.48 -19.51 5.89
N GLU A 292 -17.63 -19.07 7.12
CA GLU A 292 -16.51 -18.89 8.04
C GLU A 292 -16.07 -20.23 8.61
N VAL A 293 -14.82 -20.57 8.33
CA VAL A 293 -14.16 -21.79 8.78
C VAL A 293 -13.23 -21.46 9.94
N THR A 294 -13.41 -22.17 11.06
CA THR A 294 -12.50 -22.12 12.21
C THR A 294 -11.64 -23.39 12.30
N GLY A 295 -10.47 -23.28 12.93
CA GLY A 295 -9.56 -24.41 13.13
C GLY A 295 -8.31 -24.39 12.26
N TRP A 296 -7.98 -23.24 11.68
CA TRP A 296 -6.73 -22.98 10.98
C TRP A 296 -5.55 -22.99 11.97
N LYS A 297 -4.48 -23.70 11.62
CA LYS A 297 -3.25 -23.70 12.42
C LYS A 297 -2.56 -22.33 12.36
N ASP A 298 -2.40 -21.83 11.14
CA ASP A 298 -1.86 -20.52 10.81
C ASP A 298 -2.85 -19.81 9.87
N LEU A 299 -2.74 -18.48 9.76
CA LEU A 299 -3.69 -17.71 8.97
C LEU A 299 -3.44 -17.93 7.47
N PRO A 300 -4.44 -18.38 6.69
CA PRO A 300 -4.29 -18.50 5.24
C PRO A 300 -4.28 -17.13 4.57
N THR A 301 -3.66 -17.02 3.40
CA THR A 301 -3.62 -15.76 2.64
C THR A 301 -4.94 -15.55 1.90
N ALA A 302 -5.39 -14.31 1.78
CA ALA A 302 -6.58 -13.99 1.01
C ALA A 302 -6.37 -14.33 -0.48
N GLY A 303 -7.30 -15.06 -1.09
CA GLY A 303 -7.20 -15.53 -2.48
C GLY A 303 -6.55 -16.91 -2.66
N ASP A 304 -6.08 -17.55 -1.58
CA ASP A 304 -5.56 -18.92 -1.67
C ASP A 304 -6.67 -19.91 -2.07
N ILE A 305 -6.29 -20.88 -2.91
CA ILE A 305 -7.15 -22.03 -3.22
C ILE A 305 -7.24 -22.91 -1.97
N VAL A 306 -8.46 -23.23 -1.57
CA VAL A 306 -8.77 -24.18 -0.51
C VAL A 306 -9.06 -25.53 -1.15
N LEU A 307 -8.29 -26.55 -0.77
CA LEU A 307 -8.47 -27.92 -1.22
C LEU A 307 -8.69 -28.84 -0.02
N GLU A 308 -9.64 -29.77 -0.14
CA GLU A 308 -9.83 -30.82 0.86
C GLU A 308 -8.83 -31.97 0.68
N ALA A 309 -8.15 -32.34 1.77
CA ALA A 309 -7.29 -33.52 1.86
C ALA A 309 -8.09 -34.74 2.35
N ALA A 310 -7.72 -35.95 1.93
CA ALA A 310 -8.43 -37.15 2.37
C ALA A 310 -8.12 -37.47 3.85
N THR A 311 -6.90 -37.16 4.30
CA THR A 311 -6.45 -37.36 5.68
C THR A 311 -5.71 -36.15 6.23
N GLU A 312 -5.65 -36.05 7.55
CA GLU A 312 -4.89 -34.99 8.25
C GLU A 312 -3.39 -35.06 7.93
N ASP A 313 -2.86 -36.26 7.72
CA ASP A 313 -1.44 -36.48 7.44
C ASP A 313 -1.07 -36.05 6.02
N GLU A 314 -1.94 -36.26 5.03
CA GLU A 314 -1.78 -35.70 3.68
C GLU A 314 -1.74 -34.17 3.70
N ALA A 315 -2.64 -33.54 4.48
CA ALA A 315 -2.69 -32.09 4.59
C ALA A 315 -1.38 -31.53 5.18
N LYS A 316 -0.87 -32.16 6.24
CA LYS A 316 0.41 -31.77 6.87
C LYS A 316 1.59 -31.97 5.92
N ARG A 317 1.61 -33.09 5.18
CA ARG A 317 2.67 -33.40 4.22
C ARG A 317 2.74 -32.36 3.10
N ALA A 318 1.59 -32.06 2.48
CA ALA A 318 1.50 -31.07 1.41
C ALA A 318 1.98 -29.69 1.89
N VAL A 319 1.54 -29.24 3.07
CA VAL A 319 1.97 -27.95 3.63
C VAL A 319 3.48 -27.94 3.96
N SER A 320 4.00 -29.01 4.56
CA SER A 320 5.43 -29.09 4.89
C SER A 320 6.31 -29.02 3.63
N ASN A 321 5.90 -29.68 2.54
CA ASN A 321 6.60 -29.63 1.26
C ASN A 321 6.53 -28.24 0.64
N ARG A 322 5.36 -27.59 0.64
CA ARG A 322 5.20 -26.21 0.16
C ARG A 322 6.06 -25.23 0.94
N LEU A 323 6.13 -25.36 2.27
CA LEU A 323 6.93 -24.50 3.13
C LEU A 323 8.43 -24.70 2.86
N ARG A 324 8.88 -25.95 2.78
CA ARG A 324 10.28 -26.29 2.46
C ARG A 324 10.70 -25.70 1.12
N ARG A 325 9.84 -25.78 0.09
CA ARG A 325 10.10 -25.16 -1.23
C ARG A 325 10.25 -23.65 -1.13
N LEU A 326 9.35 -22.98 -0.41
CA LEU A 326 9.42 -21.53 -0.22
C LEU A 326 10.65 -21.09 0.59
N GLU A 327 11.04 -21.84 1.62
CA GLU A 327 12.26 -21.58 2.38
C GLU A 327 13.51 -21.75 1.51
N GLN A 328 13.54 -22.78 0.67
CA GLN A 328 14.61 -22.97 -0.31
C GLN A 328 14.67 -21.79 -1.28
N GLU A 329 13.57 -21.42 -1.92
CA GLU A 329 13.51 -20.28 -2.84
C GLU A 329 13.99 -18.97 -2.18
N LYS A 330 13.58 -18.70 -0.94
CA LYS A 330 14.06 -17.54 -0.17
C LYS A 330 15.56 -17.59 0.06
N MET A 331 16.09 -18.72 0.53
CA MET A 331 17.53 -18.88 0.74
C MET A 331 18.33 -18.66 -0.55
N TRP A 332 17.83 -19.15 -1.68
CA TRP A 332 18.47 -18.92 -2.98
C TRP A 332 18.51 -17.43 -3.35
N SER A 333 17.41 -16.71 -3.17
CA SER A 333 17.36 -15.26 -3.41
C SER A 333 18.29 -14.48 -2.47
N GLU A 334 18.38 -14.89 -1.21
CA GLU A 334 19.29 -14.27 -0.23
C GLU A 334 20.75 -14.54 -0.59
N VAL A 335 21.09 -15.75 -1.05
CA VAL A 335 22.43 -16.09 -1.53
C VAL A 335 22.82 -15.23 -2.74
N GLU A 336 21.92 -15.00 -3.69
CA GLU A 336 22.17 -14.10 -4.82
C GLU A 336 22.47 -12.67 -4.35
N ILE A 337 21.64 -12.11 -3.44
CA ILE A 337 21.86 -10.78 -2.86
C ILE A 337 23.21 -10.71 -2.12
N ILE A 338 23.55 -11.76 -1.35
CA ILE A 338 24.83 -11.84 -0.64
C ILE A 338 25.99 -11.89 -1.63
N ASN A 339 25.89 -12.68 -2.69
CA ASN A 339 26.93 -12.78 -3.72
C ASN A 339 27.12 -11.44 -4.46
N GLU A 340 26.04 -10.74 -4.80
CA GLU A 340 26.12 -9.40 -5.38
C GLU A 340 26.78 -8.40 -4.44
N LYS A 341 26.42 -8.45 -3.15
CA LYS A 341 27.03 -7.58 -2.13
C LYS A 341 28.52 -7.88 -1.97
N GLN A 342 28.90 -9.15 -1.87
CA GLN A 342 30.30 -9.55 -1.80
C GLN A 342 31.10 -9.11 -3.03
N LYS A 343 30.50 -9.17 -4.23
CA LYS A 343 31.12 -8.69 -5.46
C LYS A 343 31.34 -7.17 -5.43
N ARG A 344 30.33 -6.39 -5.00
CA ARG A 344 30.48 -4.93 -4.80
C ARG A 344 31.54 -4.60 -3.76
N ASP A 345 31.53 -5.29 -2.62
CA ASP A 345 32.49 -5.07 -1.54
C ASP A 345 33.93 -5.38 -2.02
N ALA A 346 34.11 -6.44 -2.82
CA ALA A 346 35.39 -6.77 -3.43
C ALA A 346 35.85 -5.73 -4.48
N GLU A 347 34.93 -5.19 -5.27
CA GLU A 347 35.21 -4.12 -6.25
C GLU A 347 35.63 -2.82 -5.56
N ILE A 348 34.93 -2.42 -4.50
CA ILE A 348 35.31 -1.26 -3.66
C ILE A 348 36.71 -1.45 -3.08
N LEU A 349 37.03 -2.65 -2.58
CA LEU A 349 38.35 -2.97 -2.03
C LEU A 349 39.45 -2.96 -3.10
N ALA A 350 39.13 -3.37 -4.33
CA ALA A 350 40.06 -3.32 -5.46
C ALA A 350 40.39 -1.88 -5.85
N VAL A 351 39.39 -1.00 -5.95
CA VAL A 351 39.62 0.42 -6.25
C VAL A 351 40.40 1.11 -5.12
N ARG A 352 40.08 0.79 -3.86
CA ARG A 352 40.84 1.29 -2.71
C ARG A 352 42.32 0.93 -2.82
N ARG A 353 42.64 -0.32 -3.14
CA ARG A 353 44.03 -0.78 -3.30
C ARG A 353 44.74 -0.08 -4.46
N GLU A 354 44.05 0.08 -5.59
CA GLU A 354 44.63 0.75 -6.76
C GLU A 354 44.97 2.22 -6.48
N GLU A 355 44.10 2.95 -5.77
CA GLU A 355 44.35 4.33 -5.37
C GLU A 355 45.43 4.45 -4.28
N GLU A 356 45.46 3.54 -3.30
CA GLU A 356 46.55 3.48 -2.32
C GLU A 356 47.92 3.22 -2.98
N GLU A 357 47.98 2.35 -4.01
CA GLU A 357 49.19 2.10 -4.79
C GLU A 357 49.61 3.31 -5.62
N LYS A 358 48.68 4.00 -6.28
CA LYS A 358 48.94 5.26 -7.00
C LYS A 358 49.45 6.35 -6.06
N ALA A 359 48.89 6.46 -4.85
CA ALA A 359 49.33 7.41 -3.84
C ALA A 359 50.75 7.10 -3.32
N ARG A 360 51.09 5.81 -3.14
CA ARG A 360 52.45 5.37 -2.80
C ARG A 360 53.44 5.65 -3.92
N ALA A 361 53.06 5.41 -5.18
CA ALA A 361 53.89 5.72 -6.35
C ALA A 361 54.17 7.23 -6.49
N LYS A 362 53.23 8.08 -6.06
CA LYS A 362 53.39 9.54 -5.97
C LYS A 362 54.22 10.01 -4.75
N GLY A 363 54.75 9.10 -3.93
CA GLY A 363 55.66 9.40 -2.82
C GLY A 363 55.00 9.74 -1.48
N LEU A 364 53.68 9.57 -1.34
CA LEU A 364 52.99 9.76 -0.06
C LEU A 364 53.25 8.58 0.89
N ARG A 365 53.32 8.86 2.21
CA ARG A 365 53.56 7.86 3.27
C ARG A 365 52.59 8.01 4.45
N GLY A 366 52.33 6.92 5.16
CA GLY A 366 51.53 6.90 6.38
C GLY A 366 50.06 7.27 6.15
N ASN A 367 49.49 8.09 7.03
CA ASN A 367 48.06 8.47 7.02
C ASN A 367 47.58 9.08 5.70
N ALA A 368 48.45 9.70 4.91
CA ALA A 368 48.07 10.33 3.64
C ALA A 368 47.73 9.31 2.53
N VAL A 369 48.27 8.09 2.61
CA VAL A 369 47.93 6.99 1.69
C VAL A 369 46.57 6.41 2.04
N ILE A 370 46.32 6.21 3.35
CA ILE A 370 45.05 5.71 3.87
C ILE A 370 43.92 6.70 3.54
N HIS A 371 44.17 8.00 3.73
CA HIS A 371 43.20 9.04 3.41
C HIS A 371 42.86 9.10 1.91
N ALA A 372 43.82 8.87 1.01
CA ALA A 372 43.55 8.81 -0.43
C ALA A 372 42.67 7.59 -0.80
N GLY A 373 42.91 6.43 -0.16
CA GLY A 373 42.05 5.26 -0.30
C GLY A 373 40.64 5.49 0.25
N ASP A 374 40.52 6.12 1.41
CA ASP A 374 39.22 6.45 2.03
C ASP A 374 38.42 7.47 1.20
N VAL A 375 39.08 8.48 0.63
CA VAL A 375 38.45 9.47 -0.27
C VAL A 375 37.96 8.81 -1.57
N ALA A 376 38.71 7.86 -2.12
CA ALA A 376 38.28 7.12 -3.32
C ALA A 376 37.08 6.21 -3.04
N VAL A 377 37.07 5.54 -1.87
CA VAL A 377 35.92 4.77 -1.41
C VAL A 377 34.72 5.69 -1.16
N GLU A 378 34.92 6.84 -0.51
CA GLU A 378 33.85 7.85 -0.35
C GLU A 378 33.32 8.34 -1.69
N GLN A 379 34.15 8.57 -2.70
CA GLN A 379 33.69 9.00 -4.03
C GLN A 379 32.90 7.92 -4.78
N LEU A 380 33.27 6.65 -4.63
CA LEU A 380 32.51 5.50 -5.15
C LEU A 380 31.20 5.27 -4.39
N SER A 381 31.21 5.52 -3.08
CA SER A 381 30.04 5.38 -2.19
C SER A 381 29.08 6.55 -2.33
N ALA A 382 29.59 7.76 -2.57
CA ALA A 382 28.85 9.02 -2.67
C ALA A 382 28.08 9.17 -4.00
N GLY A 383 28.20 8.20 -4.92
CA GLY A 383 27.33 8.07 -6.08
C GLY A 383 25.95 7.46 -5.77
N GLY A 384 25.76 6.89 -4.57
CA GLY A 384 24.45 6.48 -4.08
C GLY A 384 23.99 7.47 -3.02
N ASP A 385 23.07 8.37 -3.37
CA ASP A 385 22.27 9.08 -2.38
C ASP A 385 21.76 8.04 -1.39
N GLN A 386 22.20 8.08 -0.13
CA GLN A 386 21.87 7.05 0.85
C GLN A 386 20.39 7.24 1.20
N ILE A 387 19.53 6.54 0.45
CA ILE A 387 18.08 6.64 0.56
C ILE A 387 17.70 6.41 2.02
N LYS A 388 17.10 7.43 2.65
CA LYS A 388 16.65 7.31 4.03
C LYS A 388 15.40 6.43 4.05
N GLU A 389 15.48 5.31 4.74
CA GLU A 389 14.38 4.36 4.84
C GLU A 389 13.55 4.64 6.10
N LEU A 390 12.25 4.90 5.95
CA LEU A 390 11.30 4.85 7.05
C LEU A 390 10.85 3.41 7.24
N LEU A 391 11.28 2.78 8.33
CA LEU A 391 10.94 1.40 8.66
C LEU A 391 9.55 1.33 9.30
N LEU A 392 8.66 0.51 8.75
CA LEU A 392 7.30 0.34 9.23
C LEU A 392 6.99 -1.11 9.61
N LEU A 393 6.19 -1.27 10.67
CA LEU A 393 5.54 -2.52 11.04
C LEU A 393 4.03 -2.33 10.92
N ILE A 394 3.38 -3.14 10.09
CA ILE A 394 1.95 -2.99 9.77
C ILE A 394 1.13 -4.06 10.52
N LYS A 395 0.06 -3.62 11.17
CA LYS A 395 -0.97 -4.47 11.76
C LYS A 395 -2.32 -4.07 11.20
N ALA A 396 -3.10 -5.04 10.73
CA ALA A 396 -4.50 -4.80 10.38
C ALA A 396 -5.40 -5.90 10.93
N ASP A 397 -6.70 -5.69 10.83
CA ASP A 397 -7.73 -6.57 11.37
C ASP A 397 -7.97 -7.82 10.52
N VAL A 398 -7.80 -7.71 9.20
CA VAL A 398 -8.03 -8.77 8.21
C VAL A 398 -6.85 -8.84 7.24
N SER A 399 -6.59 -10.00 6.62
CA SER A 399 -5.46 -10.18 5.69
C SER A 399 -5.55 -9.30 4.45
N GLY A 400 -6.74 -9.13 3.87
CA GLY A 400 -6.88 -8.27 2.70
C GLY A 400 -6.51 -6.82 2.99
N THR A 401 -6.84 -6.30 4.18
CA THR A 401 -6.52 -4.91 4.55
C THR A 401 -5.04 -4.72 4.82
N VAL A 402 -4.34 -5.73 5.33
CA VAL A 402 -2.87 -5.71 5.43
C VAL A 402 -2.26 -5.50 4.05
N GLU A 403 -2.64 -6.29 3.05
CA GLU A 403 -2.09 -6.18 1.68
C GLU A 403 -2.38 -4.81 1.06
N ALA A 404 -3.60 -4.30 1.25
CA ALA A 404 -3.98 -2.99 0.73
C ALA A 404 -3.18 -1.85 1.39
N VAL A 405 -2.96 -1.92 2.71
CA VAL A 405 -2.15 -0.94 3.43
C VAL A 405 -0.69 -1.05 3.01
N VAL A 406 -0.15 -2.26 2.85
CA VAL A 406 1.20 -2.50 2.32
C VAL A 406 1.35 -1.84 0.95
N GLY A 407 0.48 -2.18 -0.02
CA GLY A 407 0.55 -1.63 -1.37
C GLY A 407 0.38 -0.10 -1.42
N ALA A 408 -0.45 0.47 -0.54
CA ALA A 408 -0.62 1.91 -0.45
C ALA A 408 0.58 2.64 0.15
N LEU A 409 1.30 2.01 1.10
CA LEU A 409 2.42 2.61 1.81
C LEU A 409 3.76 2.39 1.11
N GLU A 410 3.98 1.25 0.42
CA GLU A 410 5.22 0.98 -0.33
C GLU A 410 5.46 1.97 -1.47
N GLY A 411 4.38 2.51 -2.04
CA GLY A 411 4.44 3.53 -3.10
C GLY A 411 4.84 4.93 -2.60
N ILE A 412 4.94 5.15 -1.28
CA ILE A 412 5.27 6.45 -0.71
C ILE A 412 6.80 6.61 -0.64
N GLY A 413 7.33 7.57 -1.38
CA GLY A 413 8.74 7.93 -1.34
C GLY A 413 9.19 8.71 -2.57
N ASN A 414 10.47 9.09 -2.56
CA ASN A 414 11.17 9.71 -3.67
C ASN A 414 12.60 9.12 -3.75
N LYS A 415 13.49 9.74 -4.53
CA LYS A 415 14.89 9.27 -4.67
C LYS A 415 15.75 9.48 -3.42
N GLU A 416 15.28 10.27 -2.44
CA GLU A 416 16.02 10.64 -1.22
C GLU A 416 15.48 9.92 0.04
N ALA A 417 14.17 9.66 0.11
CA ALA A 417 13.51 8.98 1.23
C ALA A 417 12.47 7.97 0.74
N LYS A 418 12.47 6.77 1.31
CA LYS A 418 11.58 5.67 0.91
C LYS A 418 10.98 4.99 2.13
N VAL A 419 9.76 4.49 2.00
CA VAL A 419 9.15 3.62 3.01
C VAL A 419 9.60 2.17 2.81
N LYS A 420 9.94 1.49 3.89
CA LYS A 420 10.26 0.06 3.89
C LYS A 420 9.49 -0.67 4.98
N ILE A 421 8.76 -1.70 4.58
CA ILE A 421 7.95 -2.50 5.48
C ILE A 421 8.80 -3.68 5.95
N LEU A 422 8.97 -3.81 7.26
CA LEU A 422 9.72 -4.92 7.86
C LEU A 422 8.85 -6.15 8.00
N THR A 423 7.67 -5.97 8.60
CA THR A 423 6.72 -7.03 8.91
C THR A 423 5.31 -6.50 8.77
N SER A 424 4.44 -7.33 8.22
CA SER A 424 3.02 -7.08 8.13
C SER A 424 2.27 -8.29 8.69
N ALA A 425 1.33 -8.08 9.62
CA ALA A 425 0.61 -9.16 10.25
C ALA A 425 -0.85 -8.79 10.57
N VAL A 426 -1.69 -9.81 10.70
CA VAL A 426 -3.10 -9.66 11.08
C VAL A 426 -3.25 -9.79 12.59
N GLY A 427 -4.08 -8.92 13.18
CA GLY A 427 -4.40 -8.90 14.60
C GLY A 427 -3.98 -7.60 15.32
N PRO A 428 -4.33 -7.47 16.60
CA PRO A 428 -4.01 -6.28 17.39
C PRO A 428 -2.50 -6.13 17.60
N VAL A 429 -2.07 -4.91 17.89
CA VAL A 429 -0.67 -4.63 18.27
C VAL A 429 -0.34 -5.35 19.58
N THR A 430 0.76 -6.11 19.59
CA THR A 430 1.24 -6.89 20.73
C THR A 430 2.54 -6.32 21.31
N GLN A 431 2.96 -6.80 22.48
CA GLN A 431 4.23 -6.38 23.09
C GLN A 431 5.44 -6.76 22.22
N ALA A 432 5.40 -7.95 21.60
CA ALA A 432 6.46 -8.41 20.72
C ALA A 432 6.67 -7.47 19.51
N ASP A 433 5.58 -6.87 19.01
CA ASP A 433 5.66 -5.90 17.92
C ASP A 433 6.35 -4.61 18.36
N VAL A 434 6.09 -4.14 19.60
CA VAL A 434 6.75 -2.96 20.18
C VAL A 434 8.23 -3.22 20.41
N ASP A 435 8.58 -4.40 20.93
CA ASP A 435 9.97 -4.76 21.17
C ASP A 435 10.76 -4.85 19.85
N MET A 436 10.17 -5.49 18.83
CA MET A 436 10.75 -5.55 17.48
C MET A 436 10.92 -4.16 16.86
N ALA A 437 9.89 -3.32 16.94
CA ALA A 437 9.93 -1.96 16.43
C ALA A 437 10.98 -1.10 17.15
N ARG A 438 11.14 -1.28 18.47
CA ARG A 438 12.17 -0.58 19.27
C ARG A 438 13.58 -0.99 18.88
N THR A 439 13.82 -2.27 18.63
CA THR A 439 15.13 -2.76 18.17
C THR A 439 15.46 -2.28 16.76
N ALA A 440 14.46 -2.25 15.87
CA ALA A 440 14.66 -1.83 14.48
C ALA A 440 14.62 -0.31 14.27
N GLY A 441 14.09 0.47 15.22
CA GLY A 441 13.81 1.89 15.03
C GLY A 441 12.63 2.14 14.08
N ALA A 442 11.64 1.25 14.08
CA ALA A 442 10.49 1.30 13.18
C ALA A 442 9.25 1.94 13.83
N SER A 443 8.37 2.53 13.00
CA SER A 443 7.05 3.00 13.40
C SER A 443 6.01 1.87 13.24
N ILE A 444 5.05 1.78 14.16
CA ILE A 444 3.94 0.81 14.09
C ILE A 444 2.70 1.48 13.51
N ILE A 445 2.16 0.91 12.44
CA ILE A 445 0.94 1.35 11.76
C ILE A 445 -0.16 0.31 11.96
N GLY A 446 -1.24 0.70 12.62
CA GLY A 446 -2.41 -0.13 12.88
C GLY A 446 -3.64 0.32 12.09
N PHE A 447 -4.15 -0.52 11.18
CA PHE A 447 -5.38 -0.27 10.44
C PHE A 447 -6.55 -1.05 11.02
N ASN A 448 -7.61 -0.34 11.43
CA ASN A 448 -8.81 -0.89 12.08
C ASN A 448 -8.52 -1.82 13.30
N VAL A 449 -7.34 -1.70 13.89
CA VAL A 449 -6.93 -2.46 15.08
C VAL A 449 -6.80 -1.56 16.30
N LYS A 450 -7.17 -2.09 17.45
CA LYS A 450 -7.01 -1.40 18.73
C LYS A 450 -5.64 -1.74 19.32
N ALA A 451 -4.89 -0.71 19.70
CA ALA A 451 -3.71 -0.85 20.56
C ALA A 451 -4.14 -0.68 22.03
N PRO A 452 -3.94 -1.69 22.90
CA PRO A 452 -4.17 -1.55 24.34
C PRO A 452 -3.41 -0.37 24.94
N GLY A 453 -4.04 0.38 25.85
CA GLY A 453 -3.40 1.54 26.47
C GLY A 453 -2.13 1.20 27.27
N SER A 454 -1.98 -0.04 27.74
CA SER A 454 -0.73 -0.55 28.32
C SER A 454 0.41 -0.58 27.31
N ILE A 455 0.13 -1.03 26.08
CA ILE A 455 1.10 -1.17 24.99
C ILE A 455 1.51 0.21 24.46
N ILE A 456 0.56 1.14 24.30
CA ILE A 456 0.88 2.53 23.90
C ILE A 456 1.79 3.20 24.94
N LYS A 457 1.47 3.03 26.23
CA LYS A 457 2.30 3.56 27.31
C LYS A 457 3.69 2.93 27.34
N ASP A 458 3.81 1.65 26.99
CA ASP A 458 5.10 0.99 26.94
C ASP A 458 5.93 1.41 25.73
N ALA A 459 5.31 1.53 24.55
CA ALA A 459 5.94 2.04 23.34
C ALA A 459 6.51 3.45 23.53
N ALA A 460 5.84 4.30 24.31
CA ALA A 460 6.30 5.64 24.65
C ALA A 460 7.43 5.68 25.71
N LYS A 461 7.71 4.57 26.39
CA LYS A 461 8.78 4.48 27.40
C LYS A 461 10.10 4.04 26.79
N GLY A 462 11.19 4.47 27.43
CA GLY A 462 12.56 4.09 27.10
C GLY A 462 13.35 5.18 26.38
N PRO A 463 14.64 4.94 26.07
CA PRO A 463 15.50 5.89 25.37
C PRO A 463 15.11 6.10 23.90
N HIS A 464 14.41 5.13 23.31
CA HIS A 464 13.92 5.15 21.93
C HIS A 464 12.40 4.90 21.94
N PRO A 465 11.56 5.96 21.95
CA PRO A 465 10.12 5.80 21.89
C PRO A 465 9.70 5.32 20.50
N VAL A 466 8.74 4.39 20.46
CA VAL A 466 8.18 3.82 19.23
C VAL A 466 6.87 4.54 18.88
N PRO A 467 6.76 5.22 17.74
CA PRO A 467 5.50 5.80 17.28
C PRO A 467 4.50 4.69 16.96
N VAL A 468 3.30 4.78 17.54
CA VAL A 468 2.20 3.84 17.27
C VAL A 468 1.00 4.63 16.76
N HIS A 469 0.70 4.49 15.47
CA HIS A 469 -0.40 5.16 14.82
C HIS A 469 -1.51 4.16 14.53
N THR A 470 -2.71 4.40 15.04
CA THR A 470 -3.87 3.55 14.74
C THR A 470 -5.00 4.38 14.16
N SER A 471 -5.59 3.92 13.06
CA SER A 471 -6.72 4.59 12.41
C SER A 471 -7.62 3.58 11.70
N PRO A 472 -8.95 3.76 11.73
CA PRO A 472 -9.89 3.00 10.92
C PRO A 472 -10.02 3.55 9.47
N ILE A 473 -9.28 4.60 9.11
CA ILE A 473 -9.35 5.24 7.78
C ILE A 473 -7.95 5.24 7.16
N ILE A 474 -7.83 4.62 5.97
CA ILE A 474 -6.54 4.37 5.31
C ILE A 474 -5.84 5.67 4.91
N TYR A 475 -6.58 6.68 4.42
CA TYR A 475 -6.03 7.98 4.05
C TYR A 475 -5.30 8.69 5.19
N ARG A 476 -5.82 8.59 6.42
CA ARG A 476 -5.17 9.18 7.59
C ARG A 476 -3.81 8.51 7.85
N LEU A 477 -3.71 7.20 7.64
CA LEU A 477 -2.42 6.50 7.79
C LEU A 477 -1.45 6.89 6.67
N VAL A 478 -1.93 6.98 5.43
CA VAL A 478 -1.13 7.45 4.28
C VAL A 478 -0.59 8.86 4.52
N GLU A 479 -1.41 9.78 5.02
CA GLU A 479 -0.98 11.14 5.36
C GLU A 479 0.06 11.17 6.49
N ILE A 480 -0.15 10.38 7.55
CA ILE A 480 0.81 10.29 8.66
C ILE A 480 2.15 9.76 8.16
N VAL A 481 2.15 8.66 7.41
CA VAL A 481 3.38 8.06 6.86
C VAL A 481 4.05 9.00 5.87
N ARG A 482 3.30 9.73 5.04
CA ARG A 482 3.85 10.76 4.14
C ARG A 482 4.53 11.87 4.95
N ASN A 483 3.90 12.35 6.02
CA ASN A 483 4.50 13.39 6.85
C ASN A 483 5.76 12.89 7.58
N GLU A 484 5.77 11.66 8.09
CA GLU A 484 6.95 11.05 8.72
C GLU A 484 8.09 10.84 7.70
N THR A 485 7.76 10.40 6.49
CA THR A 485 8.75 10.21 5.42
C THR A 485 9.30 11.56 4.96
N ALA A 486 8.46 12.59 4.88
CA ALA A 486 8.90 13.95 4.56
C ALA A 486 9.80 14.55 5.65
N ALA A 487 9.58 14.19 6.93
CA ALA A 487 10.45 14.61 8.03
C ALA A 487 11.86 14.02 7.97
N LEU A 488 12.07 12.92 7.23
CA LEU A 488 13.40 12.37 6.98
C LEU A 488 14.18 13.18 5.93
N LEU A 489 13.49 13.90 5.05
CA LEU A 489 14.13 14.70 4.01
C LEU A 489 14.95 15.84 4.62
N PRO A 490 16.11 16.18 4.03
CA PRO A 490 16.84 17.38 4.44
C PRO A 490 15.95 18.61 4.24
N LYS A 491 15.86 19.46 5.27
CA LYS A 491 15.06 20.68 5.20
C LYS A 491 15.66 21.64 4.17
N ASN A 492 14.81 22.35 3.44
CA ASN A 492 15.26 23.42 2.57
C ASN A 492 15.67 24.62 3.41
N ILE A 493 16.84 25.17 3.12
CA ILE A 493 17.27 26.43 3.71
C ILE A 493 16.76 27.55 2.79
N GLU A 494 15.66 28.19 3.17
CA GLU A 494 15.19 29.39 2.48
C GLU A 494 15.84 30.63 3.09
N THR A 495 16.29 31.53 2.23
CA THR A 495 16.90 32.79 2.67
C THR A 495 15.84 33.89 2.67
N ARG A 496 15.44 34.37 3.85
CA ARG A 496 14.53 35.51 3.99
C ARG A 496 15.31 36.81 4.17
N VAL A 497 15.03 37.80 3.32
CA VAL A 497 15.65 39.13 3.43
C VAL A 497 14.82 39.99 4.38
N HIS A 498 15.46 40.49 5.45
CA HIS A 498 14.81 41.35 6.46
C HIS A 498 15.12 42.83 6.29
N GLY A 499 16.19 43.16 5.58
CA GLY A 499 16.58 44.55 5.38
C GLY A 499 17.64 44.70 4.29
N GLU A 500 17.63 45.86 3.66
CA GLU A 500 18.49 46.21 2.55
C GLU A 500 19.09 47.60 2.79
N ALA A 501 20.40 47.70 2.63
CA ALA A 501 21.16 48.93 2.81
C ALA A 501 22.12 49.14 1.65
N ASN A 502 22.20 50.36 1.14
CA ASN A 502 23.18 50.74 0.12
C ASN A 502 24.40 51.38 0.78
N VAL A 503 25.59 50.96 0.37
CA VAL A 503 26.85 51.55 0.80
C VAL A 503 27.05 52.88 0.07
N GLN A 504 27.22 53.96 0.82
CA GLN A 504 27.45 55.30 0.28
C GLN A 504 28.91 55.72 0.40
N MET A 505 29.53 55.43 1.54
CA MET A 505 30.90 55.82 1.84
C MET A 505 31.59 54.73 2.64
N ILE A 506 32.92 54.66 2.54
CA ILE A 506 33.72 53.68 3.27
C ILE A 506 34.57 54.45 4.29
N PHE A 507 34.56 53.99 5.53
CA PHE A 507 35.32 54.55 6.63
C PHE A 507 36.38 53.56 7.10
N GLU A 508 37.59 54.05 7.37
CA GLU A 508 38.66 53.26 7.97
C GLU A 508 38.83 53.68 9.43
N ILE A 509 38.61 52.74 10.35
CA ILE A 509 38.78 52.99 11.78
C ILE A 509 39.95 52.17 12.32
N SER A 510 40.98 52.88 12.82
CA SER A 510 42.12 52.30 13.52
C SER A 510 41.77 52.06 15.00
N VAL A 511 41.50 50.81 15.35
CA VAL A 511 41.24 50.40 16.73
C VAL A 511 42.57 50.08 17.44
N LYS A 512 42.78 50.63 18.65
CA LYS A 512 43.97 50.33 19.47
C LYS A 512 44.09 48.81 19.68
N GLY A 513 45.15 48.21 19.14
CA GLY A 513 45.46 46.78 19.30
C GLY A 513 45.37 45.91 18.03
N ARG A 514 44.84 46.43 16.91
CA ARG A 514 44.92 45.76 15.59
C ARG A 514 45.92 46.48 14.68
N LYS A 515 46.74 45.72 13.94
CA LYS A 515 47.74 46.24 13.00
C LYS A 515 47.14 46.81 11.70
N GLN A 516 45.91 46.41 11.36
CA GLN A 516 45.21 46.87 10.15
C GLN A 516 43.93 47.64 10.53
N PRO A 517 43.62 48.76 9.85
CA PRO A 517 42.39 49.51 10.07
C PRO A 517 41.18 48.70 9.61
N ILE A 518 40.10 48.72 10.40
CA ILE A 518 38.86 48.04 10.03
C ILE A 518 38.10 48.95 9.05
N LYS A 519 37.80 48.43 7.86
CA LYS A 519 36.94 49.10 6.88
C LYS A 519 35.47 48.89 7.25
N ILE A 520 34.75 49.99 7.39
CA ILE A 520 33.34 50.04 7.77
C ILE A 520 32.57 50.71 6.64
N ALA A 521 31.52 50.04 6.18
CA ALA A 521 30.61 50.59 5.17
C ALA A 521 29.62 51.56 5.82
N GLY A 522 29.77 52.85 5.54
CA GLY A 522 28.77 53.87 5.76
C GLY A 522 27.60 53.66 4.80
N SER A 523 26.52 53.11 5.33
CA SER A 523 25.39 52.60 4.57
C SER A 523 24.09 53.25 5.02
N LYS A 524 23.12 53.37 4.10
CA LYS A 524 21.77 53.84 4.40
C LYS A 524 20.76 52.72 4.17
N VAL A 525 20.03 52.36 5.23
CA VAL A 525 18.97 51.35 5.14
C VAL A 525 17.79 51.94 4.39
N PHE A 526 17.45 51.39 3.23
CA PHE A 526 16.32 51.88 2.42
C PHE A 526 15.10 50.97 2.49
N ASN A 527 15.28 49.71 2.91
CA ASN A 527 14.22 48.74 3.06
C ASN A 527 14.44 47.88 4.30
N GLY A 528 13.37 47.57 5.05
CA GLY A 528 13.43 46.71 6.22
C GLY A 528 14.33 47.18 7.37
N VAL A 529 14.92 46.22 8.10
CA VAL A 529 15.74 46.44 9.29
C VAL A 529 17.03 45.62 9.19
N VAL A 530 18.17 46.26 9.50
CA VAL A 530 19.46 45.57 9.62
C VAL A 530 19.76 45.32 11.09
N GLN A 531 20.06 44.07 11.46
CA GLN A 531 20.35 43.68 12.84
C GLN A 531 21.79 43.19 12.99
N LYS A 532 22.39 43.47 14.15
CA LYS A 532 23.71 42.98 14.54
C LYS A 532 23.66 41.47 14.79
N ALA A 533 24.75 40.76 14.52
CA ALA A 533 24.89 39.30 14.67
C ALA A 533 23.98 38.43 13.77
N ARG A 534 23.27 39.03 12.80
CA ARG A 534 22.63 38.29 11.70
C ARG A 534 23.57 38.10 10.52
N LYS A 535 23.29 37.11 9.67
CA LYS A 535 23.96 36.95 8.38
C LYS A 535 23.54 38.07 7.43
N ALA A 536 24.47 38.54 6.63
CA ALA A 536 24.23 39.49 5.56
C ALA A 536 25.05 39.09 4.34
N ARG A 537 24.48 39.34 3.16
CA ARG A 537 25.18 39.14 1.88
C ARG A 537 25.43 40.48 1.20
N VAL A 538 26.59 40.61 0.59
CA VAL A 538 27.01 41.77 -0.20
C VAL A 538 26.80 41.44 -1.67
N ILE A 539 26.10 42.32 -2.37
CA ILE A 539 25.77 42.20 -3.79
C ILE A 539 26.35 43.39 -4.53
N ARG A 540 27.10 43.13 -5.61
CA ARG A 540 27.66 44.14 -6.51
C ARG A 540 27.24 43.78 -7.93
N ASN A 541 26.64 44.73 -8.66
CA ASN A 541 26.15 44.53 -10.03
C ASN A 541 25.19 43.31 -10.20
N GLY A 542 24.46 42.95 -9.15
CA GLY A 542 23.53 41.81 -9.16
C GLY A 542 24.15 40.45 -8.79
N GLU A 543 25.47 40.36 -8.63
CA GLU A 543 26.16 39.14 -8.20
C GLU A 543 26.46 39.17 -6.69
N THR A 544 26.31 38.01 -6.03
CA THR A 544 26.60 37.89 -4.59
C THR A 544 28.10 37.70 -4.40
N LEU A 545 28.79 38.71 -3.88
CA LEU A 545 30.25 38.69 -3.67
C LEU A 545 30.64 37.94 -2.40
N PHE A 546 29.90 38.15 -1.32
CA PHE A 546 30.25 37.62 -0.01
C PHE A 546 29.02 37.43 0.88
N THR A 547 29.05 36.40 1.72
CA THR A 547 28.04 36.15 2.75
C THR A 547 28.75 35.98 4.08
N GLY A 548 28.42 36.81 5.07
CA GLY A 548 29.05 36.76 6.40
C GLY A 548 28.17 37.35 7.49
N THR A 549 28.66 37.34 8.72
CA THR A 549 27.89 37.82 9.89
C THR A 549 28.17 39.30 10.14
N VAL A 550 27.15 40.08 10.51
CA VAL A 550 27.30 41.50 10.88
C VAL A 550 27.98 41.60 12.25
N SER A 551 29.26 41.98 12.23
CA SER A 551 30.11 42.03 13.42
C SER A 551 29.92 43.31 14.22
N THR A 552 29.80 44.44 13.52
CA THR A 552 29.57 45.75 14.13
C THR A 552 28.50 46.53 13.39
N LEU A 553 27.65 47.18 14.17
CA LEU A 553 26.54 48.01 13.70
C LEU A 553 26.52 49.26 14.57
N LYS A 554 26.86 50.40 13.98
CA LYS A 554 26.99 51.68 14.69
C LYS A 554 26.13 52.76 14.05
N GLN A 555 25.44 53.53 14.88
CA GLN A 555 24.80 54.77 14.47
C GLN A 555 25.60 55.94 15.05
N VAL A 556 26.25 56.71 14.19
CA VAL A 556 27.14 57.83 14.56
C VAL A 556 28.33 57.37 15.42
N LYS A 557 28.18 57.31 16.74
CA LYS A 557 29.21 56.86 17.71
C LYS A 557 28.70 55.80 18.70
N LYS A 558 27.42 55.42 18.62
CA LYS A 558 26.80 54.45 19.51
C LYS A 558 26.67 53.10 18.82
N ASP A 559 27.05 52.03 19.51
CA ASP A 559 26.74 50.65 19.10
C ASP A 559 25.24 50.40 19.28
N VAL A 560 24.59 49.88 18.24
CA VAL A 560 23.15 49.60 18.21
C VAL A 560 22.91 48.17 17.74
N ASN A 561 21.83 47.56 18.23
CA ASN A 561 21.50 46.17 17.87
C ASN A 561 20.70 46.09 16.56
N GLU A 562 19.94 47.13 16.22
CA GLU A 562 19.11 47.16 15.03
C GLU A 562 19.01 48.59 14.49
N ILE A 563 18.86 48.70 13.16
CA ILE A 563 18.73 49.98 12.46
C ILE A 563 17.55 49.91 11.49
N PRO A 564 16.52 50.76 11.70
CA PRO A 564 15.33 50.76 10.85
C PRO A 564 15.54 51.55 9.56
N LYS A 565 14.58 51.39 8.64
CA LYS A 565 14.52 52.12 7.36
C LYS A 565 14.69 53.63 7.53
N GLY A 566 15.49 54.22 6.64
CA GLY A 566 15.73 55.66 6.52
C GLY A 566 16.92 56.17 7.33
N VAL A 567 17.52 55.32 8.17
CA VAL A 567 18.62 55.68 9.07
C VAL A 567 19.98 55.33 8.46
N GLU A 568 20.93 56.25 8.62
CA GLU A 568 22.33 56.06 8.21
C GLU A 568 23.13 55.35 9.31
N CYS A 569 24.01 54.45 8.89
CA CYS A 569 24.71 53.55 9.79
C CYS A 569 26.07 53.12 9.27
N GLY A 570 26.96 52.73 10.18
CA GLY A 570 28.20 52.02 9.87
C GLY A 570 27.99 50.53 10.09
N ILE A 571 28.19 49.74 9.03
CA ILE A 571 28.09 48.27 9.04
C ILE A 571 29.49 47.69 8.78
N ALA A 572 29.90 46.69 9.55
CA ALA A 572 31.03 45.84 9.19
C ALA A 572 30.64 44.36 9.27
N LEU A 573 31.21 43.56 8.37
CA LEU A 573 31.01 42.12 8.30
C LEU A 573 32.28 41.40 8.74
N ASP A 574 32.14 40.23 9.36
CA ASP A 574 33.28 39.37 9.67
C ASP A 574 33.91 38.81 8.39
N GLY A 575 35.20 39.07 8.19
CA GLY A 575 35.97 38.53 7.07
C GLY A 575 35.84 39.26 5.73
N PHE A 576 35.17 40.42 5.68
CA PHE A 576 35.01 41.20 4.45
C PHE A 576 35.58 42.62 4.57
N GLU A 577 36.51 42.94 3.68
CA GLU A 577 37.22 44.23 3.67
C GLU A 577 37.17 44.95 2.30
N ASP A 578 36.67 44.29 1.25
CA ASP A 578 36.61 44.83 -0.12
C ASP A 578 35.30 45.60 -0.39
N TRP A 579 35.01 46.61 0.42
CA TRP A 579 33.84 47.48 0.24
C TRP A 579 34.02 48.41 -0.97
N GLN A 580 32.96 48.63 -1.73
CA GLN A 580 32.85 49.67 -2.76
C GLN A 580 31.60 50.52 -2.54
N ALA A 581 31.64 51.77 -3.03
CA ALA A 581 30.43 52.58 -3.10
C ALA A 581 29.42 51.92 -4.04
N ASP A 582 28.13 52.05 -3.72
CA ASP A 582 27.00 51.42 -4.43
C ASP A 582 26.85 49.91 -4.23
N ASP A 583 27.63 49.28 -3.35
CA ASP A 583 27.37 47.91 -2.92
C ASP A 583 26.01 47.81 -2.19
N LEU A 584 25.28 46.73 -2.46
CA LEU A 584 24.01 46.41 -1.81
C LEU A 584 24.24 45.38 -0.70
N ILE A 585 23.90 45.73 0.54
CA ILE A 585 23.93 44.83 1.69
C ILE A 585 22.52 44.33 1.96
N GLN A 586 22.31 43.02 1.93
CA GLN A 586 21.06 42.39 2.32
C GLN A 586 21.24 41.60 3.61
N SER A 587 20.51 42.00 4.65
CA SER A 587 20.37 41.25 5.90
C SER A 587 19.49 40.03 5.64
N ILE A 588 20.04 38.84 5.84
CA ILE A 588 19.38 37.58 5.54
C ILE A 588 19.23 36.71 6.79
N GLU A 589 18.13 35.97 6.84
CA GLU A 589 17.89 34.90 7.79
C GLU A 589 17.68 33.60 7.03
N GLU A 590 18.46 32.59 7.37
CA GLU A 590 18.27 31.24 6.87
C GLU A 590 17.15 30.61 7.71
N VAL A 591 16.00 30.39 7.08
CA VAL A 591 14.86 29.70 7.68
C VAL A 591 14.82 28.29 7.14
N GLU A 592 14.89 27.31 8.03
CA GLU A 592 14.67 25.92 7.67
C GLU A 592 13.19 25.67 7.39
N VAL A 593 12.85 25.38 6.14
CA VAL A 593 11.50 25.02 5.72
C VAL A 593 11.45 23.51 5.46
N ALA A 594 10.47 22.84 6.08
CA ALA A 594 10.25 21.42 5.87
C ALA A 594 9.85 21.14 4.41
N ARG A 595 10.48 20.15 3.79
CA ARG A 595 10.09 19.69 2.45
C ARG A 595 8.79 18.88 2.52
N SER A 596 8.00 18.93 1.45
CA SER A 596 6.87 18.02 1.23
C SER A 596 7.26 16.98 0.18
N LEU A 597 6.61 15.81 0.27
CA LEU A 597 6.78 14.68 -0.64
C LEU A 597 5.87 14.77 -1.87
#